data_AF-A0A9D9DTD5-F1
#
_entry.id   AF-A0A9D9DTD5-F1
#
_cell.length_a   1.000
_cell.length_b   1.000
_cell.length_c   1.000
_cell.angle_alpha   90.00
_cell.angle_beta   90.00
_cell.angle_gamma   90.00
#
_symmetry.space_group_name_H-M   'P 1'
#
loop_
_entity.id
_entity.type
_entity.pdbx_description
1 polymer ?
#
loop_
_entity_poly.entity_id
_entity_poly.type
_entity_poly.pdbx_seq_one_letter_code
_entity_poly.pdbx_strand_id
1 'polypeptide(L)' 'MTEELLKEIRRVSEALLTDGALQNERNNKAAGVRARKASLELERLTKAFRKASLETDKERNL' A
#
# COMPACT_ATOMS: atom_id res chain seq x y z
N MET A 1 12.05 -2.19 11.05
CA MET A 1 10.58 -2.06 10.95
C MET A 1 10.15 -1.36 9.67
N THR A 2 10.78 -0.23 9.30
CA THR A 2 10.52 0.51 8.06
C THR A 2 10.77 -0.30 6.78
N GLU A 3 11.84 -1.12 6.73
CA GLU A 3 12.14 -1.98 5.57
C GLU A 3 11.01 -2.97 5.22
N GLU A 4 10.44 -3.64 6.21
CA GLU A 4 9.33 -4.58 5.98
C GLU A 4 8.04 -3.86 5.54
N LEU A 5 7.78 -2.66 6.07
CA LEU A 5 6.69 -1.81 5.59
C LEU A 5 6.89 -1.38 4.14
N LEU A 6 8.12 -1.03 3.74
CA LEU A 6 8.46 -0.65 2.36
C LEU A 6 8.27 -1.82 1.38
N LYS A 7 8.70 -3.03 1.75
CA LYS A 7 8.47 -4.25 0.95
C LYS A 7 6.98 -4.49 0.74
N GLU A 8 6.18 -4.36 1.81
CA GLU A 8 4.75 -4.62 1.74
C GLU A 8 3.99 -3.54 0.95
N ILE A 9 4.37 -2.27 1.09
CA ILE A 9 3.85 -1.16 0.27
C ILE A 9 4.09 -1.43 -1.22
N ARG A 10 5.30 -1.86 -1.58
CA ARG A 10 5.65 -2.19 -2.96
C ARG A 10 4.78 -3.33 -3.50
N ARG A 11 4.67 -4.42 -2.74
CA ARG A 11 3.85 -5.60 -3.09
C ARG A 11 2.39 -5.22 -3.36
N VAL A 12 1.77 -4.47 -2.45
CA VAL A 12 0.36 -4.06 -2.56
C VAL A 12 0.16 -3.06 -3.71
N SER A 13 1.12 -2.17 -3.96
CA SER A 13 1.07 -1.22 -5.08
C SER A 13 1.14 -1.93 -6.42
N GLU A 14 2.04 -2.90 -6.57
CA GLU A 14 2.17 -3.71 -7.80
C GLU A 14 0.91 -4.54 -8.07
N ALA A 15 0.31 -5.12 -7.03
CA ALA A 15 -0.96 -5.83 -7.14
C ALA A 15 -2.10 -4.90 -7.58
N LEU A 16 -2.21 -3.71 -6.98
CA LEU A 16 -3.21 -2.70 -7.36
C LEU A 16 -3.06 -2.26 -8.83
N LEU A 17 -1.84 -2.00 -9.28
CA LEU A 17 -1.56 -1.58 -10.66
C LEU A 17 -1.88 -2.69 -11.67
N THR A 18 -1.49 -3.93 -11.34
CA THR A 18 -1.78 -5.10 -12.19
C THR A 18 -3.28 -5.34 -12.30
N ASP A 19 -3.98 -5.33 -11.17
CA ASP A 19 -5.44 -5.46 -11.17
C ASP A 19 -6.07 -4.31 -11.96
N GLY A 20 -5.65 -3.07 -11.72
CA GLY A 20 -6.16 -1.87 -12.39
C GLY A 20 -6.02 -1.91 -13.92
N ALA A 21 -4.85 -2.35 -14.42
CA ALA A 21 -4.62 -2.56 -15.84
C ALA A 21 -5.58 -3.60 -16.42
N LEU A 22 -5.75 -4.75 -15.75
CA LEU A 22 -6.72 -5.77 -16.15
C LEU A 22 -8.17 -5.26 -16.14
N GLN A 23 -8.51 -4.34 -15.23
CA GLN A 23 -9.87 -3.77 -15.15
C GLN A 23 -10.16 -2.77 -16.27
N ASN A 24 -9.17 -1.96 -16.65
CA ASN A 24 -9.27 -1.04 -17.78
C ASN A 24 -9.60 -1.78 -19.10
N GLU A 25 -9.13 -3.03 -19.23
CA GLU A 25 -9.33 -3.84 -20.42
C GLU A 25 -10.60 -4.71 -20.39
N ARG A 26 -11.07 -5.17 -19.21
CA ARG A 26 -12.05 -6.29 -19.13
C ARG A 26 -13.38 -6.01 -18.43
N ASN A 27 -13.66 -4.81 -17.90
CA ASN A 27 -14.95 -4.44 -17.27
C ASN A 27 -15.53 -5.52 -16.31
N ASN A 28 -14.67 -6.23 -15.57
CA ASN A 28 -15.08 -7.31 -14.67
C ASN A 28 -15.70 -6.74 -13.38
N LYS A 29 -16.90 -7.15 -12.97
CA LYS A 29 -17.53 -6.66 -11.72
C LYS A 29 -16.69 -6.88 -10.44
N ALA A 30 -15.83 -7.90 -10.42
CA ALA A 30 -14.94 -8.16 -9.28
C ALA A 30 -13.75 -7.18 -9.20
N ALA A 31 -13.52 -6.38 -10.25
CA ALA A 31 -12.57 -5.28 -10.35
C ALA A 31 -12.57 -4.37 -9.12
N GLY A 32 -13.72 -3.76 -8.87
CA GLY A 32 -13.86 -2.65 -7.94
C GLY A 32 -13.65 -3.10 -6.50
N VAL A 33 -14.08 -4.33 -6.17
CA VAL A 33 -13.88 -4.90 -4.83
C VAL A 33 -12.40 -5.16 -4.58
N ARG A 34 -11.65 -5.70 -5.55
CA ARG A 34 -10.20 -5.91 -5.42
C ARG A 34 -9.43 -4.60 -5.34
N ALA A 35 -9.73 -3.64 -6.23
CA ALA A 35 -9.12 -2.31 -6.20
C ALA A 35 -9.35 -1.60 -4.86
N ARG A 36 -10.58 -1.66 -4.32
CA ARG A 36 -10.91 -1.10 -3.00
C ARG A 36 -10.16 -1.79 -1.87
N LYS A 37 -10.01 -3.12 -1.91
CA LYS A 37 -9.27 -3.85 -0.88
C LYS A 37 -7.80 -3.44 -0.88
N ALA A 38 -7.17 -3.44 -2.05
CA ALA A 38 -5.77 -3.04 -2.19
C ALA A 38 -5.54 -1.56 -1.81
N SER A 39 -6.46 -0.65 -2.15
CA SER A 39 -6.34 0.76 -1.76
C SER A 39 -6.42 0.97 -0.24
N LEU A 40 -7.34 0.28 0.44
CA LEU A 40 -7.47 0.35 1.90
C LEU A 40 -6.23 -0.22 2.61
N GLU A 41 -5.68 -1.30 2.09
CA GLU A 41 -4.45 -1.90 2.61
C GLU A 41 -3.25 -0.98 2.42
N LEU A 42 -3.12 -0.35 1.25
CA LEU A 42 -2.06 0.62 0.96
C LEU A 42 -2.16 1.87 1.84
N GLU A 43 -3.36 2.37 2.10
CA GLU A 43 -3.60 3.49 3.02
C GLU A 43 -3.12 3.15 4.44
N ARG A 44 -3.44 1.96 4.93
CA ARG A 44 -3.00 1.50 6.26
C ARG A 44 -1.48 1.40 6.34
N LEU A 45 -0.84 0.83 5.33
CA LEU A 45 0.61 0.61 5.29
C LEU A 45 1.37 1.93 5.21
N THR A 46 0.94 2.87 4.36
CA THR A 46 1.58 4.18 4.20
C THR A 46 1.44 5.04 5.47
N LYS A 47 0.30 4.97 6.17
CA LYS A 47 0.12 5.59 7.49
C LYS A 47 1.06 4.98 8.55
N ALA A 48 1.18 3.66 8.58
CA ALA A 48 2.09 2.95 9.49
C ALA A 48 3.54 3.32 9.23
N PHE A 49 3.95 3.36 7.96
CA PHE A 49 5.28 3.81 7.55
C PHE A 49 5.57 5.23 8.02
N ARG A 50 4.66 6.18 7.75
CA ARG A 50 4.80 7.57 8.21
C ARG A 50 4.98 7.66 9.73
N LYS A 51 4.18 6.93 10.51
CA LYS A 51 4.30 6.91 11.97
C LYS A 51 5.65 6.36 12.42
N ALA A 52 6.05 5.20 11.88
CA ALA A 52 7.32 4.57 12.21
C ALA A 52 8.53 5.48 11.88
N SER A 53 8.51 6.16 10.73
CA SER A 53 9.58 7.10 10.35
C SER A 53 9.68 8.27 11.33
N LEU A 54 8.55 8.86 11.75
CA LEU A 54 8.53 9.95 12.73
C LEU A 54 9.00 9.51 14.12
N GLU A 55 8.70 8.27 14.52
CA GLU A 55 9.20 7.71 15.79
C GLU A 55 10.72 7.49 15.74
N THR A 56 11.23 6.93 14.63
CA THR A 56 12.68 6.80 14.42
C THR A 56 13.39 8.17 14.43
N ASP A 57 12.82 9.19 13.80
CA ASP A 57 13.40 10.53 13.79
C ASP A 57 13.40 11.18 15.19
N LYS A 58 12.36 10.93 16.02
CA LYS A 58 12.34 11.40 17.41
C LYS A 58 13.40 10.69 18.26
N GLU A 59 13.53 9.38 18.12
CA GLU A 59 14.53 8.58 18.84
C GLU A 59 15.97 8.95 18.45
N ARG A 60 16.22 9.34 17.19
CA ARG A 60 17.56 9.77 16.74
C ARG A 60 17.96 11.18 17.18
N ASN A 61 16.99 12.01 17.57
CA ASN A 61 17.21 13.42 17.96
C ASN A 61 17.02 13.66 19.47
N LEU A 62 16.91 12.58 20.26
CA LEU A 62 16.93 12.56 21.73
C LEU A 62 18.26 11.97 22.21
#